data_AF-H2CCG9-F1
#
_entry.id   AF-H2CCG9-F1
#
_cell.length_a   1.000
_cell.length_b   1.000
_cell.length_c   1.000
_cell.angle_alpha   90.00
_cell.angle_beta   90.00
_cell.angle_gamma   90.00
#
_symmetry.space_group_name_H-M   'P 1'
#
loop_
_entity.id
_entity.type
_entity.pdbx_description
1 polymer ?
#
loop_
_entity_poly.entity_id
_entity_poly.type
_entity_poly.pdbx_seq_one_letter_code
_entity_poly.pdbx_strand_id
1 'polypeptide(L)'
;MEKTERLEQAIQRRNVPEITAERLTAATVTTPHFAFRTFRIGNSIGDIFDIAMQYLLAESIAEKTKVDLYTIEHCEFHSRGDSDEALEALIDAALFFDRMVIDEEYRTLLKELQTADLERIKTLVAKK
;
A
#
# COMPACT_ATOMS: atom_id res chain seq x y z
N MET A 1 18.31 21.21 4.02
CA MET A 1 18.39 19.84 3.47
C MET A 1 17.21 19.66 2.54
N GLU A 2 17.46 19.30 1.30
CA GLU A 2 16.39 19.11 0.30
C GLU A 2 15.54 17.89 0.70
N LYS A 3 14.24 17.87 0.35
CA LYS A 3 13.33 16.76 0.71
C LYS A 3 13.85 15.41 0.23
N THR A 4 14.35 15.36 -0.99
CA THR A 4 14.94 14.18 -1.64
C THR A 4 16.19 13.69 -0.88
N GLU A 5 17.05 14.60 -0.46
CA GLU A 5 18.25 14.27 0.33
C GLU A 5 17.89 13.64 1.68
N ARG A 6 16.84 14.15 2.34
CA ARG A 6 16.30 13.55 3.59
C ARG A 6 15.80 12.14 3.39
N LEU A 7 15.05 11.92 2.30
CA LEU A 7 14.55 10.60 1.95
C LEU A 7 15.70 9.62 1.69
N GLU A 8 16.70 10.02 0.91
CA GLU A 8 17.87 9.19 0.59
C GLU A 8 18.64 8.77 1.85
N GLN A 9 18.88 9.71 2.76
CA GLN A 9 19.53 9.42 4.04
C GLN A 9 18.71 8.44 4.89
N ALA A 10 17.38 8.60 4.94
CA ALA A 10 16.51 7.69 5.68
C ALA A 10 16.48 6.28 5.07
N ILE A 11 16.40 6.17 3.73
CA ILE A 11 16.46 4.91 2.98
C ILE A 11 17.76 4.15 3.31
N GLN A 12 18.90 4.84 3.25
CA GLN A 12 20.20 4.25 3.56
C GLN A 12 20.29 3.82 5.02
N ARG A 13 19.91 4.71 5.95
CA ARG A 13 19.93 4.42 7.39
C ARG A 13 19.09 3.21 7.76
N ARG A 14 17.93 3.04 7.13
CA ARG A 14 16.96 1.97 7.42
C ARG A 14 17.21 0.70 6.61
N ASN A 15 18.17 0.69 5.69
CA ASN A 15 18.41 -0.40 4.74
C ASN A 15 17.13 -0.81 3.98
N VAL A 16 16.39 0.18 3.48
CA VAL A 16 15.13 -0.06 2.77
C VAL A 16 15.42 -0.87 1.48
N PRO A 17 14.67 -1.94 1.19
CA PRO A 17 14.84 -2.72 -0.05
C PRO A 17 14.72 -1.85 -1.30
N GLU A 18 15.51 -2.16 -2.32
CA GLU A 18 15.64 -1.35 -3.54
C GLU A 18 14.29 -1.05 -4.20
N ILE A 19 13.44 -2.07 -4.39
CA ILE A 19 12.11 -1.88 -4.99
C ILE A 19 11.19 -0.96 -4.18
N THR A 20 11.29 -1.00 -2.85
CA THR A 20 10.53 -0.10 -1.95
C THR A 20 11.10 1.32 -2.01
N ALA A 21 12.43 1.44 -2.04
CA ALA A 21 13.15 2.71 -2.15
C ALA A 21 12.83 3.43 -3.47
N GLU A 22 12.81 2.71 -4.60
CA GLU A 22 12.45 3.27 -5.91
C GLU A 22 11.04 3.87 -5.90
N ARG A 23 10.07 3.18 -5.30
CA ARG A 23 8.68 3.63 -5.20
C ARG A 23 8.51 4.83 -4.28
N LEU A 24 9.24 4.86 -3.16
CA LEU A 24 9.31 6.02 -2.27
C LEU A 24 9.87 7.25 -3.00
N THR A 25 10.99 7.08 -3.70
CA THR A 25 11.66 8.16 -4.43
C THR A 25 10.78 8.70 -5.55
N ALA A 26 10.23 7.84 -6.40
CA ALA A 26 9.40 8.26 -7.53
C ALA A 26 8.13 9.03 -7.09
N ALA A 27 7.46 8.56 -6.03
CA ALA A 27 6.27 9.21 -5.51
C ALA A 27 6.60 10.53 -4.78
N THR A 28 7.70 10.56 -4.00
CA THR A 28 8.12 11.77 -3.27
C THR A 28 8.55 12.90 -4.20
N VAL A 29 9.19 12.60 -5.33
CA VAL A 29 9.62 13.62 -6.31
C VAL A 29 8.43 14.32 -6.96
N THR A 30 7.29 13.64 -7.11
CA THR A 30 6.12 14.14 -7.84
C THR A 30 5.05 14.77 -6.94
N THR A 31 5.26 14.76 -5.62
CA THR A 31 4.30 15.23 -4.62
C THR A 31 4.91 16.34 -3.76
N PRO A 32 4.12 17.17 -3.05
CA PRO A 32 4.65 18.16 -2.10
C PRO A 32 5.30 17.52 -0.87
N HIS A 33 4.73 16.42 -0.35
CA HIS A 33 5.18 15.70 0.85
C HIS A 33 6.01 14.47 0.52
N PHE A 34 6.35 13.64 1.51
CA PHE A 34 6.88 12.30 1.24
C PHE A 34 5.72 11.37 0.89
N ALA A 35 5.92 10.52 -0.11
CA ALA A 35 4.88 9.61 -0.57
C ALA A 35 5.44 8.24 -0.96
N PHE A 36 4.57 7.24 -0.90
CA PHE A 36 4.82 5.87 -1.35
C PHE A 36 3.64 5.37 -2.16
N ARG A 37 3.89 4.96 -3.40
CA ARG A 37 2.85 4.38 -4.26
C ARG A 37 2.66 2.90 -3.98
N THR A 38 1.49 2.47 -3.50
CA THR A 38 1.20 1.09 -3.09
C THR A 38 0.80 0.19 -4.27
N PHE A 39 -0.32 0.47 -4.93
CA PHE A 39 -0.80 -0.30 -6.07
C PHE A 39 -1.54 0.59 -7.06
N ARG A 40 -1.65 0.12 -8.31
CA ARG A 40 -2.43 0.79 -9.34
C ARG A 40 -3.88 0.39 -9.21
N ILE A 41 -4.78 1.37 -9.26
CA ILE A 41 -6.21 1.10 -9.38
C ILE A 41 -6.49 0.85 -10.86
N GLY A 42 -6.67 -0.42 -11.21
CA GLY A 42 -6.97 -0.88 -12.58
C GLY A 42 -8.48 -0.99 -12.83
N ASN A 43 -8.88 -0.99 -14.11
CA ASN A 43 -10.28 -1.07 -14.53
C ASN A 43 -10.71 -2.46 -15.03
N SER A 44 -9.95 -3.53 -14.72
CA SER A 44 -10.31 -4.89 -15.08
C SER A 44 -11.26 -5.50 -14.04
N ILE A 45 -12.33 -6.15 -14.50
CA ILE A 45 -13.30 -6.85 -13.62
C ILE A 45 -12.60 -7.94 -12.80
N GLY A 46 -11.57 -8.59 -13.35
CA GLY A 46 -10.80 -9.61 -12.64
C GLY A 46 -10.01 -9.06 -11.44
N ASP A 47 -9.70 -7.76 -11.44
CA ASP A 47 -8.84 -7.13 -10.45
C ASP A 47 -9.65 -6.50 -9.30
N ILE A 48 -10.98 -6.42 -9.40
CA ILE A 48 -11.80 -5.67 -8.43
C ILE A 48 -11.67 -6.23 -7.01
N PHE A 49 -11.69 -7.56 -6.86
CA PHE A 49 -11.53 -8.18 -5.54
C PHE A 49 -10.12 -7.94 -4.97
N ASP A 50 -9.08 -8.12 -5.80
CA ASP A 50 -7.70 -7.92 -5.38
C ASP A 50 -7.43 -6.46 -5.02
N ILE A 51 -7.99 -5.51 -5.78
CA ILE A 51 -7.95 -4.07 -5.50
C ILE A 51 -8.67 -3.77 -4.18
N ALA A 52 -9.86 -4.34 -3.95
CA ALA A 52 -10.61 -4.13 -2.71
C ALA A 52 -9.83 -4.64 -1.50
N MET A 53 -9.21 -5.83 -1.59
CA MET A 53 -8.42 -6.39 -0.50
C MET A 53 -7.13 -5.61 -0.24
N GLN A 54 -6.42 -5.20 -1.30
CA GLN A 54 -5.24 -4.35 -1.15
C GLN A 54 -5.60 -2.96 -0.60
N TYR A 55 -6.77 -2.43 -0.93
CA TYR A 55 -7.28 -1.18 -0.36
C TYR A 55 -7.54 -1.32 1.14
N LEU A 56 -8.24 -2.38 1.57
CA LEU A 56 -8.49 -2.64 3.00
C LEU A 56 -7.19 -2.85 3.78
N LEU A 57 -6.21 -3.54 3.19
CA LEU A 57 -4.88 -3.66 3.76
C LEU A 57 -4.21 -2.29 3.89
N ALA A 58 -4.28 -1.46 2.85
CA ALA A 58 -3.68 -0.13 2.86
C ALA A 58 -4.34 0.79 3.90
N GLU A 59 -5.68 0.78 4.04
CA GLU A 59 -6.38 1.51 5.10
C GLU A 59 -5.89 1.10 6.50
N SER A 60 -5.82 -0.20 6.75
CA SER A 60 -5.36 -0.74 8.04
C SER A 60 -3.91 -0.32 8.37
N ILE A 61 -3.03 -0.36 7.36
CA ILE A 61 -1.64 0.10 7.52
C ILE A 61 -1.59 1.60 7.75
N ALA A 62 -2.37 2.39 6.99
CA ALA A 62 -2.41 3.84 7.13
C ALA A 62 -2.85 4.28 8.53
N GLU A 63 -3.89 3.64 9.07
CA GLU A 63 -4.35 3.86 10.44
C GLU A 63 -3.25 3.53 11.47
N LYS A 64 -2.64 2.34 11.33
CA LYS A 64 -1.61 1.86 12.27
C LYS A 64 -0.37 2.74 12.29
N THR A 65 0.08 3.18 11.11
CA THR A 65 1.34 3.93 10.93
C THR A 65 1.15 5.44 10.95
N LYS A 66 -0.09 5.92 10.99
CA LYS A 66 -0.45 7.35 11.02
C LYS A 66 0.01 8.11 9.77
N VAL A 67 -0.15 7.50 8.61
CA VAL A 67 0.00 8.16 7.30
C VAL A 67 -1.38 8.43 6.70
N ASP A 68 -1.44 9.32 5.72
CA ASP A 68 -2.67 9.56 4.96
C ASP A 68 -2.74 8.65 3.74
N LEU A 69 -3.96 8.22 3.39
CA LEU A 69 -4.22 7.35 2.25
C LEU A 69 -4.92 8.12 1.14
N TYR A 70 -4.34 8.10 -0.05
CA TYR A 70 -4.86 8.76 -1.26
C TYR A 70 -5.16 7.70 -2.32
N THR A 71 -6.33 7.76 -2.97
CA THR A 71 -6.83 6.69 -3.85
C THR A 71 -7.41 7.16 -5.19
N ILE A 72 -6.75 8.12 -5.84
CA ILE A 72 -7.23 8.69 -7.11
C ILE A 72 -6.90 7.77 -8.30
N GLU A 73 -5.69 7.85 -8.84
CA GLU A 73 -5.21 6.98 -9.95
C GLU A 73 -4.38 5.80 -9.44
N HIS A 74 -3.72 6.03 -8.31
CA HIS A 74 -2.96 5.07 -7.55
C HIS A 74 -3.43 5.14 -6.11
N CYS A 75 -3.31 4.01 -5.42
CA CYS A 75 -3.33 4.01 -3.98
C CYS A 75 -1.93 4.44 -3.50
N GLU A 76 -1.86 5.44 -2.63
CA GLU A 76 -0.60 6.04 -2.16
C GLU A 76 -0.69 6.37 -0.66
N PHE A 77 0.40 6.09 0.06
CA PHE A 77 0.61 6.60 1.41
C PHE A 77 1.32 7.94 1.35
N HIS A 78 0.87 8.89 2.15
CA HIS A 78 1.43 10.25 2.24
C HIS A 78 1.80 10.55 3.69
N SER A 79 2.98 11.13 3.91
CA SER A 79 3.40 11.55 5.24
C SER A 79 2.52 12.69 5.75
N ARG A 80 2.23 12.70 7.05
CA ARG A 80 1.49 13.80 7.72
C ARG A 80 2.41 14.99 7.99
N GLY A 81 2.73 15.72 6.93
CA GLY A 81 3.70 16.81 6.94
C GLY A 81 5.13 16.33 6.67
N ASP A 82 6.10 17.22 6.95
CA ASP A 82 7.48 17.07 6.49
C ASP A 82 8.47 16.81 7.62
N SER A 83 8.05 16.37 8.81
CA SER A 83 8.97 16.04 9.90
C SER A 83 9.72 14.73 9.66
N ASP A 84 10.86 14.52 10.32
CA ASP A 84 11.57 13.24 10.23
C ASP A 84 10.72 12.09 10.80
N GLU A 85 9.91 12.36 11.82
CA GLU A 85 8.96 11.38 12.36
C GLU A 85 7.90 10.97 11.32
N ALA A 86 7.37 11.93 10.54
CA ALA A 86 6.41 11.65 9.49
C ALA A 86 7.03 10.86 8.33
N LEU A 87 8.31 11.09 8.03
CA LEU A 87 9.08 10.30 7.07
C LEU A 87 9.30 8.86 7.57
N GLU A 88 9.68 8.68 8.83
CA GLU A 88 9.87 7.35 9.41
C GLU A 88 8.56 6.55 9.44
N ALA A 89 7.45 7.19 9.79
CA ALA A 89 6.12 6.60 9.74
C ALA A 89 5.74 6.13 8.31
N LEU A 90 6.08 6.92 7.29
CA LEU A 90 5.89 6.54 5.90
C LEU A 90 6.76 5.34 5.49
N ILE A 91 8.02 5.31 5.89
CA ILE A 91 8.91 4.17 5.62
C ILE A 91 8.38 2.90 6.30
N ASP A 92 7.88 3.01 7.53
CA ASP A 92 7.24 1.89 8.22
C ASP A 92 6.00 1.39 7.46
N ALA A 93 5.16 2.29 6.96
CA ALA A 93 3.99 1.96 6.14
C ALA A 93 4.39 1.23 4.85
N ALA A 94 5.40 1.75 4.14
CA ALA A 94 5.89 1.19 2.88
C ALA A 94 6.45 -0.22 3.07
N LEU A 95 7.34 -0.40 4.06
CA LEU A 95 7.92 -1.70 4.39
C LEU A 95 6.86 -2.70 4.83
N PHE A 96 5.87 -2.25 5.60
CA PHE A 96 4.84 -3.15 6.08
C PHE A 96 3.93 -3.60 4.94
N PHE A 97 3.54 -2.69 4.06
CA PHE A 97 2.73 -3.03 2.88
C PHE A 97 3.46 -4.03 1.98
N ASP A 98 4.71 -3.75 1.61
CA ASP A 98 5.49 -4.63 0.73
C ASP A 98 5.73 -6.01 1.34
N ARG A 99 5.91 -6.08 2.67
CA ARG A 99 6.00 -7.37 3.39
C ARG A 99 4.67 -8.13 3.34
N MET A 100 3.54 -7.46 3.62
CA MET A 100 2.23 -8.12 3.70
C MET A 100 1.78 -8.68 2.34
N VAL A 101 2.03 -8.00 1.23
CA VAL A 101 1.59 -8.48 -0.11
C VAL A 101 2.32 -9.75 -0.58
N ILE A 102 3.48 -10.07 0.00
CA ILE A 102 4.21 -11.31 -0.26
C ILE A 102 4.04 -12.36 0.83
N ASP A 103 3.40 -12.00 1.94
CA ASP A 103 3.20 -12.86 3.09
C ASP A 103 2.29 -14.05 2.74
N GLU A 104 2.73 -15.27 3.07
CA GLU A 104 2.02 -16.50 2.70
C GLU A 104 0.73 -16.70 3.49
N GLU A 105 0.70 -16.27 4.76
CA GLU A 105 -0.49 -16.36 5.61
C GLU A 105 -1.57 -15.40 5.08
N TYR A 106 -1.19 -14.16 4.77
CA TYR A 106 -2.08 -13.19 4.14
C TYR A 106 -2.62 -13.72 2.80
N ARG A 107 -1.76 -14.25 1.94
CA ARG A 107 -2.18 -14.84 0.64
C ARG A 107 -3.11 -16.04 0.80
N THR A 108 -2.92 -16.84 1.85
CA THR A 108 -3.80 -17.98 2.14
C THR A 108 -5.17 -17.49 2.58
N LEU A 109 -5.23 -16.51 3.48
CA LEU A 109 -6.48 -15.87 3.90
C LEU A 109 -7.25 -15.28 2.70
N LEU A 110 -6.56 -14.62 1.76
CA LEU A 110 -7.20 -14.09 0.56
C LEU A 110 -7.86 -15.19 -0.28
N LYS A 111 -7.18 -16.34 -0.48
CA LYS A 111 -7.74 -17.46 -1.25
C LYS A 111 -8.97 -18.08 -0.56
N GLU A 112 -8.96 -18.16 0.76
CA GLU A 112 -10.10 -18.66 1.53
C GLU A 112 -11.31 -17.73 1.37
N LEU A 113 -11.11 -16.42 1.47
CA LEU A 113 -12.16 -15.42 1.25
C LEU A 113 -12.73 -15.48 -0.17
N GLN A 114 -11.86 -15.56 -1.19
CA GLN A 114 -12.27 -15.69 -2.60
C GLN A 114 -13.12 -16.94 -2.82
N THR A 115 -12.73 -18.06 -2.22
CA THR A 115 -13.47 -19.33 -2.34
C THR A 115 -14.84 -19.22 -1.68
N ALA A 116 -14.90 -18.67 -0.47
CA ALA A 116 -16.14 -18.50 0.27
C ALA A 116 -17.13 -17.57 -0.46
N ASP A 117 -16.65 -16.43 -0.99
CA ASP A 117 -17.50 -15.50 -1.72
C ASP A 117 -17.96 -16.07 -3.07
N LEU A 118 -17.13 -16.84 -3.77
CA LEU A 118 -17.53 -17.55 -4.99
C LEU A 118 -18.69 -18.51 -4.74
N GLU A 119 -18.65 -19.29 -3.66
CA GLU A 119 -19.74 -20.22 -3.29
C GLU A 119 -21.04 -19.48 -2.94
N ARG A 120 -20.93 -18.31 -2.28
CA ARG A 120 -22.09 -17.44 -2.01
C ARG A 120 -22.71 -16.91 -3.30
N ILE A 121 -21.88 -16.47 -4.25
CA ILE A 121 -22.34 -16.00 -5.57
C ILE A 121 -23.06 -17.12 -6.32
N LYS A 122 -22.48 -18.33 -6.38
CA LYS A 122 -23.11 -19.50 -7.01
C LYS A 122 -24.48 -19.81 -6.41
N THR A 123 -24.59 -19.75 -5.08
CA THR A 123 -25.86 -19.96 -4.36
C THR A 123 -26.90 -18.89 -4.70
N LEU A 124 -26.48 -17.63 -4.85
CA LEU A 124 -27.37 -16.53 -5.25
C LEU A 124 -27.87 -16.70 -6.68
N VAL A 125 -27.00 -17.11 -7.60
CA VAL A 125 -27.36 -17.36 -9.00
C VAL A 125 -28.34 -18.52 -9.11
N ALA A 126 -28.13 -19.61 -8.37
CA ALA A 126 -29.03 -20.77 -8.38
C ALA A 126 -30.45 -20.49 -7.87
N LYS A 127 -30.67 -19.37 -7.16
CA LYS A 127 -31.98 -18.94 -6.65
C LYS A 127 -32.77 -18.05 -7.62
N LYS A 128 -32.15 -17.57 -8.70
CA LYS A 128 -32.75 -16.70 -9.71
C LYS A 128 -33.03 -17.48 -10.99
#